data_AF-A0A7X3D3U3-F1
#
_entry.id   AF-A0A7X3D3U3-F1
#
_cell.length_a   1.000
_cell.length_b   1.000
_cell.length_c   1.000
_cell.angle_alpha   90.00
_cell.angle_beta   90.00
_cell.angle_gamma   90.00
#
_symmetry.space_group_name_H-M   'P 1'
#
loop_
_entity.id
_entity.type
_entity.pdbx_description
1 polymer ?
#
loop_
_entity_poly.entity_id
_entity_poly.type
_entity_poly.pdbx_seq_one_letter_code
_entity_poly.pdbx_strand_id
1 'polypeptide(L)'
;MAKKVLFIDRDGTIIKETVDEQIDAFEKMIFYPKAFTFLGKIAKELDYELVMITNQDGLGTDVFPEDTFWPVHNFILKSFENEGVVFDKVFLDRTFPHENANTRKPGTGLLMEYFSEDYDLKNSFVIGDRLTDIELAKNLGSKG
;
A
#
# COMPACT_ATOMS: atom_id res chain seq x y z
N MET A 1 23.91 -7.36 0.77
CA MET A 1 23.35 -6.94 2.07
C MET A 1 21.85 -7.18 1.99
N ALA A 2 21.20 -7.54 3.09
CA ALA A 2 19.75 -7.70 3.11
C ALA A 2 19.06 -6.36 2.81
N LYS A 3 18.04 -6.37 1.95
CA LYS A 3 17.33 -5.18 1.50
C LYS A 3 16.36 -4.69 2.57
N LYS A 4 16.23 -3.37 2.74
CA LYS A 4 15.17 -2.80 3.58
C LYS A 4 13.96 -2.50 2.69
N VAL A 5 12.77 -2.65 3.27
CA VAL A 5 11.51 -2.45 2.56
C VAL A 5 10.70 -1.35 3.23
N LEU A 6 10.04 -0.54 2.42
CA LEU A 6 9.05 0.42 2.87
C LEU A 6 7.68 -0.03 2.35
N PHE A 7 6.88 -0.62 3.23
CA PHE A 7 5.50 -1.01 2.94
C PHE A 7 4.60 0.21 3.14
N ILE A 8 3.86 0.59 2.12
CA ILE A 8 3.11 1.85 2.07
C ILE A 8 1.65 1.54 1.80
N ASP A 9 0.77 1.97 2.69
CA ASP A 9 -0.67 1.96 2.42
C ASP A 9 -1.04 3.02 1.37
N ARG A 10 -2.18 2.79 0.71
CA ARG A 10 -2.66 3.66 -0.36
C ARG A 10 -3.64 4.70 0.17
N ASP A 11 -4.85 4.25 0.46
CA ASP A 11 -5.95 5.07 0.96
C ASP A 11 -5.62 5.54 2.38
N GLY A 12 -6.02 6.76 2.73
CA GLY A 12 -5.69 7.35 4.04
C GLY A 12 -4.22 7.75 4.23
N THR A 13 -3.32 7.30 3.35
CA THR A 13 -1.87 7.48 3.48
C THR A 13 -1.22 8.32 2.36
N ILE A 14 -1.32 7.90 1.09
CA ILE A 14 -0.76 8.65 -0.06
C ILE A 14 -1.85 9.40 -0.84
N ILE A 15 -3.08 8.91 -0.76
CA ILE A 15 -4.30 9.58 -1.19
C ILE A 15 -5.29 9.63 -0.03
N LYS A 16 -6.20 10.60 -0.04
CA LYS A 16 -7.29 10.67 0.92
C LYS A 16 -8.24 9.50 0.70
N GLU A 17 -8.68 8.90 1.81
CA GLU A 17 -9.75 7.93 1.81
C GLU A 17 -11.11 8.62 1.67
N THR A 18 -12.06 7.95 1.03
CA THR A 18 -13.44 8.40 0.89
C THR A 18 -14.32 7.80 1.99
N VAL A 19 -15.50 8.38 2.19
CA VAL A 19 -16.47 7.92 3.21
C VAL A 19 -16.92 6.48 2.96
N ASP A 20 -17.00 6.06 1.69
CA ASP A 20 -17.33 4.70 1.27
C ASP A 20 -16.11 3.78 1.14
N GLU A 21 -14.92 4.29 1.47
CA GLU A 21 -13.64 3.56 1.44
C GLU A 21 -13.30 2.98 0.04
N GLN A 22 -13.89 3.53 -1.03
CA GLN A 22 -13.72 3.06 -2.41
C GLN A 22 -13.34 4.21 -3.36
N ILE A 23 -12.10 4.18 -3.84
CA ILE A 23 -11.58 5.08 -4.88
C ILE A 23 -11.82 4.45 -6.26
N ASP A 24 -13.06 4.61 -6.75
CA ASP A 24 -13.59 4.03 -7.99
C ASP A 24 -13.85 5.08 -9.10
N ALA A 25 -13.52 6.35 -8.83
CA ALA A 25 -13.71 7.48 -9.74
C ALA A 25 -12.61 8.53 -9.56
N PHE A 26 -12.29 9.27 -10.62
CA PHE A 26 -11.25 10.30 -10.59
C PHE A 26 -11.60 11.45 -9.66
N GLU A 27 -12.87 11.81 -9.53
CA GLU A 27 -13.36 12.88 -8.67
C GLU A 27 -13.21 12.57 -7.18
N LYS A 28 -13.14 11.29 -6.83
CA LYS A 28 -12.87 10.81 -5.47
C LYS A 28 -11.39 10.85 -5.12
N MET A 29 -10.51 10.76 -6.13
CA MET A 29 -9.07 10.64 -5.94
C MET A 29 -8.43 11.99 -5.63
N ILE A 30 -7.89 12.13 -4.42
CA ILE A 30 -7.18 13.34 -3.96
C ILE A 30 -5.87 12.92 -3.28
N PHE A 31 -4.73 13.29 -3.87
CA PHE A 31 -3.42 13.07 -3.23
C PHE A 31 -3.25 13.89 -1.94
N TYR A 32 -2.55 13.33 -0.95
CA TYR A 32 -2.16 14.11 0.21
C TYR A 32 -1.15 15.20 -0.16
N PRO A 33 -1.23 16.40 0.48
CA PRO A 33 -0.23 17.43 0.29
C PRO A 33 1.18 16.90 0.56
N LYS A 34 2.10 17.17 -0.36
CA LYS A 34 3.52 16.77 -0.29
C LYS A 34 3.77 15.25 -0.33
N ALA A 35 2.77 14.40 -0.61
CA ALA A 35 2.97 12.97 -0.79
C ALA A 35 4.02 12.70 -1.88
N PHE A 36 3.86 13.32 -3.06
CA PHE A 36 4.85 13.27 -4.14
C PHE A 36 6.23 13.78 -3.70
N THR A 37 6.28 14.92 -3.02
CA THR A 37 7.56 15.53 -2.62
C THR A 37 8.35 14.63 -1.68
N PHE A 38 7.71 14.06 -0.65
CA PHE A 38 8.43 13.27 0.35
C PHE A 38 8.65 11.83 -0.08
N LEU A 39 7.70 11.20 -0.78
CA LEU A 39 7.95 9.88 -1.37
C LEU A 39 9.01 9.95 -2.47
N GLY A 40 9.02 11.00 -3.30
CA GLY A 40 10.07 11.24 -4.29
C GLY A 40 11.45 11.41 -3.65
N LYS A 41 11.53 12.14 -2.54
CA LYS A 41 12.78 12.23 -1.75
C LYS A 41 13.20 10.88 -1.16
N ILE A 42 12.26 10.14 -0.58
CA ILE A 42 12.53 8.79 -0.03
C ILE A 42 13.09 7.88 -1.13
N ALA A 43 12.40 7.81 -2.28
CA ALA A 43 12.81 6.97 -3.42
C ALA A 43 14.20 7.35 -3.96
N LYS A 44 14.55 8.63 -3.96
CA LYS A 44 15.82 9.13 -4.50
C LYS A 44 16.99 9.06 -3.53
N GLU A 45 16.73 9.33 -2.26
CA GLU A 45 17.78 9.59 -1.26
C GLU A 45 17.98 8.41 -0.30
N LEU A 46 17.00 7.50 -0.19
CA LEU A 46 17.05 6.36 0.71
C LEU A 46 17.06 5.04 -0.06
N ASP A 47 17.77 4.07 0.50
CA ASP A 47 17.90 2.72 -0.06
C ASP A 47 16.81 1.81 0.54
N TYR A 48 15.57 1.94 0.03
CA TYR A 48 14.44 1.08 0.35
C TYR A 48 13.80 0.54 -0.93
N GLU A 49 13.42 -0.73 -0.92
CA GLU A 49 12.45 -1.29 -1.87
C GLU A 49 11.06 -0.76 -1.50
N LEU A 50 10.32 -0.20 -2.45
CA LEU A 50 9.03 0.43 -2.19
C LEU A 50 7.90 -0.54 -2.54
N VAL A 51 7.06 -0.88 -1.57
CA VAL A 51 5.98 -1.85 -1.73
C VAL A 51 4.67 -1.22 -1.33
N MET A 52 3.70 -1.19 -2.25
CA MET A 52 2.33 -0.78 -1.89
C MET A 52 1.57 -1.99 -1.35
N ILE A 53 0.86 -1.83 -0.24
CA ILE A 53 -0.04 -2.85 0.33
C ILE A 53 -1.34 -2.21 0.78
N THR A 54 -2.46 -2.63 0.19
CA THR A 54 -3.77 -2.02 0.45
C THR A 54 -4.89 -3.06 0.49
N ASN A 55 -5.88 -2.81 1.35
CA ASN A 55 -7.13 -3.56 1.41
C ASN A 55 -8.16 -2.83 0.55
N GLN A 56 -8.80 -3.50 -0.40
CA GLN A 56 -9.81 -2.96 -1.31
C GLN A 56 -11.08 -3.79 -1.17
N ASP A 57 -11.88 -3.46 -0.17
CA ASP A 57 -13.05 -4.23 0.27
C ASP A 57 -14.02 -4.51 -0.88
N GLY A 58 -14.12 -5.78 -1.28
CA GLY A 58 -15.05 -6.22 -2.32
C GLY A 58 -14.59 -5.95 -3.75
N LEU A 59 -13.31 -5.63 -3.99
CA LEU A 59 -12.79 -5.42 -5.34
C LEU A 59 -13.04 -6.66 -6.23
N GLY A 60 -13.74 -6.45 -7.35
CA GLY A 60 -14.16 -7.49 -8.29
C GLY A 60 -15.57 -8.04 -8.06
N THR A 61 -16.31 -7.47 -7.10
CA THR A 61 -17.75 -7.72 -6.91
C THR A 61 -18.59 -6.61 -7.55
N ASP A 62 -19.92 -6.79 -7.58
CA ASP A 62 -20.84 -5.78 -8.12
C ASP A 62 -20.80 -4.44 -7.35
N VAL A 63 -20.37 -4.45 -6.08
CA VAL A 63 -20.27 -3.22 -5.27
C VAL A 63 -18.96 -2.47 -5.47
N PHE A 64 -17.90 -3.14 -5.92
CA PHE A 64 -16.63 -2.50 -6.28
C PHE A 64 -16.00 -3.15 -7.51
N PRO A 65 -16.53 -2.85 -8.71
CA PRO A 65 -16.08 -3.46 -9.95
C PRO A 65 -14.62 -3.14 -10.30
N GLU A 66 -13.95 -4.06 -11.00
CA GLU A 66 -12.56 -3.85 -11.41
C GLU A 66 -12.41 -2.75 -12.48
N ASP A 67 -13.41 -2.56 -13.34
CA ASP A 67 -13.40 -1.58 -14.42
C ASP A 67 -13.49 -0.13 -13.92
N THR A 68 -14.01 0.09 -12.72
CA THR A 68 -13.99 1.40 -12.05
C THR A 68 -12.72 1.60 -11.22
N PHE A 69 -12.19 0.54 -10.60
CA PHE A 69 -10.96 0.58 -9.82
C PHE A 69 -9.68 0.81 -10.65
N TRP A 70 -9.44 -0.04 -11.65
CA TRP A 70 -8.14 -0.10 -12.34
C TRP A 70 -7.73 1.21 -13.01
N PRO A 71 -8.63 1.97 -13.69
CA PRO A 71 -8.26 3.23 -14.29
C PRO A 71 -7.70 4.23 -13.27
N VAL A 72 -8.32 4.33 -12.10
CA VAL A 72 -7.90 5.27 -11.04
C VAL A 72 -6.63 4.78 -10.35
N HIS A 73 -6.55 3.49 -10.04
CA HIS A 73 -5.36 2.88 -9.45
C HIS A 73 -4.12 3.06 -10.35
N ASN A 74 -4.25 2.78 -11.64
CA ASN A 74 -3.15 2.94 -12.60
C ASN A 74 -2.74 4.41 -12.75
N PHE A 75 -3.69 5.34 -12.69
CA PHE A 75 -3.38 6.76 -12.69
C PHE A 75 -2.58 7.18 -11.44
N ILE A 76 -2.92 6.64 -10.27
CA ILE A 76 -2.17 6.87 -9.02
C ILE A 76 -0.72 6.40 -9.18
N LEU A 77 -0.52 5.15 -9.61
CA LEU A 77 0.82 4.60 -9.84
C LEU A 77 1.60 5.43 -10.86
N LYS A 78 0.97 5.81 -11.98
CA LYS A 78 1.62 6.61 -13.01
C LYS A 78 2.00 8.00 -12.53
N SER A 79 1.17 8.61 -11.67
CA SER A 79 1.45 9.91 -11.08
C SER A 79 2.69 9.88 -10.18
N PHE A 80 2.84 8.82 -9.38
CA PHE A 80 4.04 8.61 -8.55
C PHE A 80 5.27 8.25 -9.38
N GLU A 81 5.13 7.42 -10.40
CA GLU A 81 6.22 7.07 -11.31
C GLU A 81 6.79 8.32 -12.00
N ASN A 82 5.94 9.25 -12.43
CA ASN A 82 6.36 10.51 -13.05
C ASN A 82 7.17 11.42 -12.09
N GLU A 83 7.05 11.21 -10.79
CA GLU A 83 7.83 11.89 -9.75
C GLU A 83 9.04 11.06 -9.28
N GLY A 84 9.36 9.97 -9.99
CA GLY A 84 10.49 9.08 -9.68
C GLY A 84 10.21 8.06 -8.57
N VAL A 85 8.96 7.89 -8.17
CA VAL A 85 8.53 6.89 -7.17
C VAL A 85 7.98 5.67 -7.89
N VAL A 86 8.78 4.61 -7.96
CA VAL A 86 8.37 3.32 -8.53
C VAL A 86 8.11 2.35 -7.39
N PHE A 87 6.91 1.77 -7.34
CA PHE A 87 6.64 0.67 -6.44
C PHE A 87 7.12 -0.62 -7.09
N ASP A 88 8.09 -1.29 -6.46
CA ASP A 88 8.64 -2.56 -6.91
C ASP A 88 7.56 -3.64 -6.96
N LYS A 89 6.64 -3.61 -5.98
CA LYS A 89 5.45 -4.46 -5.94
C LYS A 89 4.23 -3.73 -5.40
N VAL A 90 3.07 -4.18 -5.85
CA VAL A 90 1.76 -3.70 -5.39
C VAL A 90 0.93 -4.91 -5.00
N PHE A 91 0.55 -4.97 -3.73
CA PHE A 91 -0.29 -6.02 -3.15
C PHE A 91 -1.67 -5.47 -2.82
N LEU A 92 -2.69 -6.20 -3.26
CA LEU A 92 -4.09 -5.84 -3.14
C LEU A 92 -4.83 -7.02 -2.51
N ASP A 93 -5.33 -6.83 -1.28
CA ASP A 93 -6.34 -7.73 -0.74
C ASP A 93 -7.72 -7.24 -1.17
N ARG A 94 -8.59 -8.16 -1.58
CA ARG A 94 -9.91 -7.85 -2.15
C ARG A 94 -11.07 -8.23 -1.22
N THR A 95 -10.74 -8.87 -0.11
CA THR A 95 -11.73 -9.49 0.78
C THR A 95 -12.32 -8.48 1.72
N PHE A 96 -13.53 -8.75 2.19
CA PHE A 96 -14.17 -7.97 3.24
C PHE A 96 -13.61 -8.33 4.62
N PRO A 97 -13.70 -7.44 5.62
CA PRO A 97 -13.25 -7.71 6.99
C PRO A 97 -13.81 -8.99 7.60
N HIS A 98 -15.07 -9.32 7.31
CA HIS A 98 -15.75 -10.48 7.88
C HIS A 98 -15.24 -11.83 7.32
N GLU A 99 -14.52 -11.81 6.21
CA GLU A 99 -13.96 -13.03 5.61
C GLU A 99 -12.69 -13.49 6.34
N ASN A 100 -12.06 -12.63 7.16
CA ASN A 100 -10.88 -12.95 7.96
C ASN A 100 -9.73 -13.58 7.15
N ALA A 101 -9.55 -13.14 5.90
CA ALA A 101 -8.51 -13.66 5.03
C ALA A 101 -7.11 -13.28 5.57
N ASN A 102 -6.18 -14.24 5.57
CA ASN A 102 -4.80 -13.98 6.02
C ASN A 102 -4.03 -13.03 5.08
N THR A 103 -4.55 -12.80 3.87
CA THR A 103 -4.01 -11.84 2.90
C THR A 103 -4.40 -10.39 3.21
N ARG A 104 -5.47 -10.18 4.00
CA ARG A 104 -5.96 -8.86 4.41
C ARG A 104 -5.14 -8.32 5.56
N LYS A 105 -4.69 -7.05 5.50
CA LYS A 105 -4.04 -6.40 6.64
C LYS A 105 -4.94 -6.47 7.90
N PRO A 106 -4.40 -6.84 9.08
CA PRO A 106 -2.98 -6.94 9.43
C PRO A 106 -2.30 -8.29 9.13
N GLY A 107 -2.99 -9.21 8.44
CA GLY A 107 -2.42 -10.48 7.98
C GLY A 107 -1.28 -10.29 6.97
N THR A 108 -0.36 -11.25 6.95
CA THR A 108 0.90 -11.19 6.18
C THR A 108 0.89 -12.11 4.96
N GLY A 109 -0.26 -12.70 4.61
CA GLY A 109 -0.38 -13.71 3.55
C GLY A 109 0.11 -13.24 2.17
N LEU A 110 -0.05 -11.95 1.84
CA LEU A 110 0.46 -11.37 0.59
C LEU A 110 1.97 -11.08 0.63
N LEU A 111 2.56 -11.02 1.82
CA LEU A 111 3.93 -10.56 2.07
C LEU A 111 4.88 -11.70 2.47
N MET A 112 4.46 -12.95 2.27
CA MET A 112 5.23 -14.13 2.72
C MET A 112 6.64 -14.20 2.12
N GLU A 113 6.85 -13.64 0.92
CA GLU A 113 8.16 -13.59 0.26
C GLU A 113 9.20 -12.73 1.02
N TYR A 114 8.76 -11.80 1.87
CA TYR A 114 9.67 -10.93 2.63
C TYR A 114 10.22 -11.61 3.89
N PHE A 115 9.68 -12.76 4.30
CA PHE A 115 10.21 -13.57 5.40
C PHE A 115 11.39 -14.45 4.95
N SER A 116 12.41 -13.81 4.39
CA SER A 116 13.64 -14.45 3.91
C SER A 116 14.87 -13.68 4.37
N GLU A 117 16.04 -14.32 4.30
CA GLU A 117 17.32 -13.68 4.67
C GLU A 117 17.73 -12.56 3.70
N ASP A 118 17.03 -12.43 2.57
CA ASP A 118 17.23 -11.38 1.58
C ASP A 118 16.75 -10.01 2.08
N TYR A 119 15.92 -9.94 3.13
CA TYR A 119 15.33 -8.71 3.65
C TYR A 119 15.65 -8.43 5.12
N ASP A 120 15.96 -7.15 5.41
CA ASP A 120 16.16 -6.62 6.76
C ASP A 120 14.85 -6.01 7.28
N LEU A 121 13.93 -6.86 7.71
CA LEU A 121 12.62 -6.43 8.23
C LEU A 121 12.74 -5.57 9.49
N LYS A 122 13.77 -5.78 10.32
CA LYS A 122 14.00 -4.97 11.54
C LYS A 122 14.27 -3.49 11.25
N ASN A 123 14.83 -3.19 10.07
CA ASN A 123 15.04 -1.83 9.59
C ASN A 123 14.10 -1.45 8.45
N SER A 124 13.07 -2.27 8.21
CA SER A 124 11.96 -1.97 7.31
C SER A 124 10.84 -1.27 8.08
N PHE A 125 9.94 -0.62 7.34
CA PHE A 125 8.84 0.16 7.90
C PHE A 125 7.54 -0.14 7.18
N VAL A 126 6.42 -0.07 7.91
CA VAL A 126 5.08 0.09 7.35
C VAL A 126 4.65 1.53 7.61
N ILE A 127 4.13 2.21 6.59
CA ILE A 127 3.50 3.52 6.71
C ILE A 127 2.03 3.36 6.35
N GLY A 128 1.15 3.64 7.30
CA GLY A 128 -0.30 3.63 7.11
C GLY A 128 -1.00 4.47 8.17
N ASP A 129 -2.27 4.82 7.93
CA ASP A 129 -3.07 5.64 8.85
C ASP A 129 -3.92 4.81 9.82
N ARG A 130 -4.11 3.51 9.55
CA ARG A 130 -4.97 2.64 10.37
C ARG A 130 -4.15 1.82 11.36
N LEU A 131 -4.81 1.40 12.45
CA LEU A 131 -4.20 0.47 13.42
C LEU A 131 -3.79 -0.86 12.77
N THR A 132 -4.49 -1.27 11.72
CA THR A 132 -4.16 -2.47 10.94
C THR A 132 -2.79 -2.40 10.28
N ASP A 133 -2.28 -1.20 9.98
CA ASP A 133 -0.94 -1.01 9.42
C ASP A 133 0.14 -1.14 10.49
N ILE A 134 -0.13 -0.62 11.69
CA ILE A 134 0.74 -0.78 12.85
C ILE A 134 0.80 -2.24 13.30
N GLU A 135 -0.35 -2.93 13.27
CA GLU A 135 -0.41 -4.37 13.54
C GLU A 135 0.28 -5.20 12.44
N LEU A 136 0.14 -4.81 11.17
CA LEU A 136 0.90 -5.41 10.07
C LEU A 136 2.40 -5.26 10.31
N ALA A 137 2.88 -4.08 10.71
CA ALA A 137 4.28 -3.84 11.00
C ALA A 137 4.80 -4.80 12.07
N LYS A 138 4.03 -4.95 13.16
CA LYS A 138 4.34 -5.90 14.22
C LYS A 138 4.40 -7.34 13.71
N ASN A 139 3.44 -7.75 12.87
CA ASN A 139 3.38 -9.11 12.32
C ASN A 139 4.52 -9.40 11.33
N LEU A 140 5.01 -8.39 10.63
CA LEU A 140 6.22 -8.46 9.80
C LEU A 140 7.52 -8.45 10.64
N GLY A 141 7.47 -8.03 11.91
CA GLY A 141 8.66 -7.75 12.69
C GLY A 141 9.40 -6.48 12.24
N SER A 142 8.69 -5.57 11.58
CA SER A 142 9.16 -4.27 11.13
C SER A 142 8.70 -3.14 12.06
N LYS A 143 9.06 -1.91 11.72
CA LYS A 143 8.63 -0.70 12.44
C LYS A 143 7.33 -0.16 11.83
N GLY A 144 6.50 0.47 12.63
CA GLY A 144 5.28 1.20 12.23
C GLY A 144 5.28 2.59 12.83
#